data_AF-A0A2V4BJG3-F1
#
_entry.id   AF-A0A2V4BJG3-F1
#
_cell.length_a   1.000
_cell.length_b   1.000
_cell.length_c   1.000
_cell.angle_alpha   90.00
_cell.angle_beta   90.00
_cell.angle_gamma   90.00
#
_symmetry.space_group_name_H-M   'P 1'
#
loop_
_entity.id
_entity.type
_entity.pdbx_description
1 polymer ?
#
loop_
_entity_poly.entity_id
_entity_poly.type
_entity_poly.pdbx_seq_one_letter_code
_entity_poly.pdbx_strand_id
1 'polypeptide(L)'
;MTKANKIEVLNIILILISLFLSLMIPFELFLFSYAVLGPLHYLTEINWLHQKSYFVQERKYISILIVLAIAITFLVLFKYLKLEALFSGYLSNYFMLLFGVFLVTSFLFSIGLVLFKESKKIFLTLIFAFSFGLLFLKFFPFSFFIISIFLPTIIHVYFFTLLFMILGTLKGRSVYSVITIVILILIPLFISYNPFQFVFHTSELVKDIFLETGFKNVIVSLNQILNNISISYFDFNAVVIIKIQTFIAFSYTYHYLNWFSKTSIIGWDRNMPRSYLVCILILWLASVALYIYSYKIGVMVLYFLSMLHVIIEFPLNIISIREVFFLRKAFD
;
A
#
# COMPACT_ATOMS: atom_id res chain seq x y z
N MET A 1 26.45 10.21 -18.35
CA MET A 1 25.51 9.50 -17.45
C MET A 1 24.93 8.29 -18.16
N THR A 2 24.98 7.10 -17.54
CA THR A 2 24.32 5.89 -18.05
C THR A 2 22.79 6.04 -17.95
N LYS A 3 22.03 5.19 -18.66
CA LYS A 3 20.56 5.17 -18.55
C LYS A 3 20.09 4.89 -17.13
N ALA A 4 20.82 4.06 -16.38
CA ALA A 4 20.57 3.79 -14.96
C ALA A 4 20.72 5.06 -14.11
N ASN A 5 21.83 5.81 -14.27
CA ASN A 5 22.05 7.04 -13.52
C ASN A 5 20.96 8.10 -13.79
N LYS A 6 20.43 8.18 -15.02
CA LYS A 6 19.33 9.09 -15.35
C LYS A 6 18.05 8.77 -14.54
N ILE A 7 17.76 7.49 -14.35
CA ILE A 7 16.57 7.04 -13.61
C ILE A 7 16.75 7.26 -12.11
N GLU A 8 17.97 7.11 -11.60
CA GLU A 8 18.27 7.38 -10.19
C GLU A 8 18.14 8.87 -9.86
N VAL A 9 18.66 9.74 -10.73
CA VAL A 9 18.46 11.20 -10.62
C VAL A 9 16.98 11.56 -10.72
N LEU A 10 16.24 10.94 -11.65
CA LEU A 10 14.79 11.11 -11.75
C LEU A 10 14.11 10.74 -10.42
N ASN A 11 14.50 9.64 -9.78
CA ASN A 11 13.92 9.26 -8.48
C ASN A 11 14.20 10.28 -7.38
N ILE A 12 15.39 10.87 -7.32
CA ILE A 12 15.68 11.97 -6.39
C ILE A 12 14.74 13.14 -6.63
N ILE A 13 14.58 13.55 -7.90
CA ILE A 13 13.65 14.63 -8.28
C ILE A 13 12.21 14.28 -7.88
N LEU A 14 11.76 13.04 -8.12
CA LEU A 14 10.41 12.60 -7.76
C LEU A 14 10.18 12.58 -6.24
N ILE A 15 11.19 12.25 -5.43
CA ILE A 15 11.12 12.39 -3.97
C ILE A 15 10.93 13.86 -3.60
N LEU A 16 11.77 14.74 -4.13
CA LEU A 16 11.73 16.17 -3.79
C LEU A 16 10.42 16.83 -4.23
N ILE A 17 9.91 16.50 -5.41
CA ILE A 17 8.61 16.99 -5.89
C ILE A 17 7.48 16.46 -5.01
N SER A 18 7.48 15.16 -4.70
CA SER A 18 6.47 14.56 -3.81
C SER A 18 6.47 15.23 -2.43
N LEU A 19 7.65 15.51 -1.88
CA LEU A 19 7.79 16.20 -0.59
C LEU A 19 7.30 17.65 -0.67
N PHE A 20 7.70 18.37 -1.71
CA PHE A 20 7.31 19.76 -1.90
C PHE A 20 5.78 19.90 -2.00
N LEU A 21 5.15 19.08 -2.85
CA LEU A 21 3.69 19.09 -3.00
C LEU A 21 2.99 18.65 -1.71
N SER A 22 3.52 17.65 -0.99
CA SER A 22 2.89 17.18 0.24
C SER A 22 2.94 18.22 1.36
N LEU A 23 3.96 19.08 1.39
CA LEU A 23 4.05 20.18 2.35
C LEU A 23 3.03 21.30 2.07
N MET A 24 2.60 21.47 0.82
CA MET A 24 1.69 22.55 0.42
C MET A 24 0.22 22.13 0.50
N ILE A 25 -0.10 20.93 0.02
CA ILE A 25 -1.48 20.44 -0.15
C ILE A 25 -1.63 18.97 0.31
N PRO A 26 -1.32 18.64 1.58
CA PRO A 26 -1.21 17.26 2.05
C PRO A 26 -2.51 16.46 1.91
N PHE A 27 -3.68 17.09 2.09
CA PHE A 27 -4.97 16.39 2.00
C PHE A 27 -5.38 16.18 0.54
N GLU A 28 -5.36 17.23 -0.27
CA GLU A 28 -5.69 17.21 -1.70
C GLU A 28 -4.75 16.29 -2.48
N LEU A 29 -3.43 16.35 -2.20
CA LEU A 29 -2.44 15.52 -2.88
C LEU A 29 -2.65 14.04 -2.59
N PHE A 30 -3.02 13.69 -1.35
CA PHE A 30 -3.34 12.31 -1.02
C PHE A 30 -4.57 11.83 -1.78
N LEU A 31 -5.65 12.63 -1.81
CA LEU A 31 -6.85 12.27 -2.57
C LEU A 31 -6.56 12.15 -4.07
N PHE A 32 -5.78 13.08 -4.63
CA PHE A 32 -5.35 13.01 -6.03
C PHE A 32 -4.53 11.75 -6.31
N SER A 33 -3.53 11.46 -5.48
CA SER A 33 -2.68 10.28 -5.64
C SER A 33 -3.50 9.00 -5.54
N TYR A 34 -4.41 8.93 -4.57
CA TYR A 34 -5.26 7.76 -4.37
C TYR A 34 -6.27 7.58 -5.51
N ALA A 35 -6.89 8.65 -6.01
CA ALA A 35 -7.96 8.58 -7.01
C ALA A 35 -7.44 8.48 -8.46
N VAL A 36 -6.31 9.12 -8.76
CA VAL A 36 -5.80 9.25 -10.13
C VAL A 36 -4.60 8.33 -10.35
N LEU A 37 -3.57 8.41 -9.50
CA LEU A 37 -2.35 7.62 -9.67
C LEU A 37 -2.57 6.15 -9.24
N GLY A 38 -3.33 5.94 -8.17
CA GLY A 38 -3.63 4.63 -7.59
C GLY A 38 -4.19 3.64 -8.60
N PRO A 39 -5.36 3.88 -9.23
CA PRO A 39 -5.96 2.91 -10.14
C PRO A 39 -5.05 2.58 -11.33
N LEU A 40 -4.31 3.56 -11.86
CA LEU A 40 -3.35 3.33 -12.94
C LEU A 40 -2.19 2.44 -12.47
N HIS A 41 -1.67 2.69 -11.28
CA HIS A 41 -0.64 1.86 -10.66
C HIS A 41 -1.15 0.43 -10.45
N TYR A 42 -2.32 0.24 -9.83
CA TYR A 42 -2.89 -1.08 -9.57
C TYR A 42 -3.04 -1.90 -10.85
N LEU A 43 -3.61 -1.32 -11.91
CA LEU A 43 -3.84 -2.01 -13.18
C LEU A 43 -2.52 -2.41 -13.86
N THR A 44 -1.54 -1.52 -13.87
CA THR A 44 -0.24 -1.77 -14.52
C THR A 44 0.60 -2.77 -13.73
N GLU A 45 0.58 -2.70 -12.40
CA GLU A 45 1.29 -3.61 -11.51
C GLU A 45 0.68 -5.01 -11.51
N ILE A 46 -0.65 -5.14 -11.39
CA ILE A 46 -1.32 -6.45 -11.43
C ILE A 46 -0.98 -7.18 -12.74
N ASN A 47 -1.01 -6.46 -13.86
CA ASN A 47 -0.61 -7.03 -15.15
C ASN A 47 0.87 -7.46 -15.15
N TRP A 48 1.77 -6.63 -14.61
CA TRP A 48 3.19 -6.98 -14.53
C TRP A 48 3.44 -8.20 -13.64
N LEU A 49 2.81 -8.27 -12.47
CA LEU A 49 2.89 -9.42 -11.56
C LEU A 49 2.40 -10.69 -12.26
N HIS A 50 1.31 -10.60 -13.04
CA HIS A 50 0.80 -11.72 -13.84
C HIS A 50 1.83 -12.23 -14.85
N GLN A 51 2.53 -11.33 -15.55
CA GLN A 51 3.60 -11.70 -16.50
C GLN A 51 4.81 -12.33 -15.79
N LYS A 52 5.02 -12.05 -14.51
CA LYS A 52 6.06 -12.66 -13.67
C LYS A 52 5.58 -13.88 -12.89
N SER A 53 4.41 -14.43 -13.23
CA SER A 53 3.79 -15.55 -12.49
C SER A 53 3.69 -15.28 -10.98
N TYR A 54 3.50 -14.01 -10.60
CA TYR A 54 3.36 -13.53 -9.22
C TYR A 54 4.53 -13.90 -8.30
N PHE A 55 5.70 -14.26 -8.85
CA PHE A 55 6.87 -14.67 -8.09
C PHE A 55 6.63 -15.86 -7.13
N VAL A 56 5.68 -16.74 -7.47
CA VAL A 56 5.39 -17.96 -6.72
C VAL A 56 5.89 -19.20 -7.47
N GLN A 57 6.05 -20.31 -6.74
CA GLN A 57 6.42 -21.59 -7.33
C GLN A 57 5.28 -22.19 -8.18
N GLU A 58 4.03 -22.05 -7.71
CA GLU A 58 2.86 -22.70 -8.29
C GLU A 58 1.70 -21.70 -8.47
N ARG A 59 1.53 -21.20 -9.70
CA ARG A 59 0.62 -20.09 -10.02
C ARG A 59 -0.85 -20.36 -9.67
N LYS A 60 -1.31 -21.61 -9.73
CA LYS A 60 -2.71 -21.96 -9.45
C LYS A 60 -3.18 -21.51 -8.06
N TYR A 61 -2.28 -21.45 -7.07
CA TYR A 61 -2.62 -21.07 -5.70
C TYR A 61 -2.78 -19.55 -5.50
N ILE A 62 -2.47 -18.72 -6.50
CA ILE A 62 -2.80 -17.29 -6.48
C ILE A 62 -4.31 -17.07 -6.41
N SER A 63 -5.11 -18.00 -6.94
CA SER A 63 -6.58 -17.98 -6.78
C SER A 63 -7.03 -17.87 -5.32
N ILE A 64 -6.28 -18.48 -4.38
CA ILE A 64 -6.59 -18.38 -2.94
C ILE A 64 -6.36 -16.95 -2.43
N LEU A 65 -5.28 -16.29 -2.86
CA LEU A 65 -5.03 -14.88 -2.53
C LEU A 65 -6.11 -13.95 -3.11
N ILE A 66 -6.61 -14.25 -4.32
CA ILE A 66 -7.73 -13.52 -4.93
C ILE A 66 -9.01 -13.71 -4.10
N VAL A 67 -9.32 -14.94 -3.68
CA VAL A 67 -10.48 -15.22 -2.82
C VAL A 67 -10.37 -14.49 -1.49
N LEU A 68 -9.17 -14.44 -0.88
CA LEU A 68 -8.95 -13.67 0.35
C LEU A 68 -9.13 -12.15 0.12
N ALA A 69 -8.67 -11.60 -1.01
CA ALA A 69 -8.90 -10.21 -1.37
C ALA A 69 -10.39 -9.89 -1.55
N ILE A 70 -11.15 -10.79 -2.19
CA ILE A 70 -12.63 -10.68 -2.32
C ILE A 70 -13.27 -10.72 -0.93
N ALA A 71 -12.88 -11.66 -0.06
CA ALA A 71 -13.43 -11.77 1.28
C ALA A 71 -13.16 -10.51 2.11
N ILE A 72 -11.94 -9.97 2.07
CA ILE A 72 -11.58 -8.71 2.73
C ILE A 72 -12.43 -7.55 2.21
N THR A 73 -12.59 -7.45 0.89
CA THR A 73 -13.42 -6.41 0.27
C THR A 73 -14.87 -6.52 0.73
N PHE A 74 -15.42 -7.73 0.75
CA PHE A 74 -16.78 -8.00 1.20
C PHE A 74 -16.98 -7.53 2.65
N LEU A 75 -16.03 -7.83 3.56
CA LEU A 75 -16.09 -7.38 4.95
C LEU A 75 -16.14 -5.85 5.07
N VAL A 76 -15.35 -5.14 4.26
CA VAL A 76 -15.35 -3.68 4.25
C VAL A 76 -16.66 -3.12 3.70
N LEU A 77 -17.16 -3.65 2.58
CA LEU A 77 -18.44 -3.23 2.02
C LEU A 77 -19.61 -3.51 2.96
N PHE A 78 -19.60 -4.65 3.64
CA PHE A 78 -20.60 -5.03 4.63
C PHE A 78 -20.68 -4.01 5.78
N LYS A 79 -19.52 -3.57 6.29
CA LYS A 79 -19.43 -2.49 7.27
C LYS A 79 -19.87 -1.15 6.70
N TYR A 80 -19.43 -0.83 5.48
CA TYR A 80 -19.70 0.46 4.85
C TYR A 80 -21.19 0.68 4.56
N LEU A 81 -21.89 -0.38 4.18
CA LEU A 81 -23.35 -0.42 3.99
C LEU A 81 -24.13 -0.53 5.32
N LYS A 82 -23.43 -0.52 6.46
CA LYS A 82 -23.99 -0.66 7.82
C LYS A 82 -24.83 -1.93 8.00
N LEU A 83 -24.57 -2.97 7.21
CA LEU A 83 -25.28 -4.25 7.31
C LEU A 83 -24.98 -4.99 8.61
N GLU A 84 -23.86 -4.66 9.26
CA GLU A 84 -23.51 -5.17 10.60
C GLU A 84 -24.57 -4.84 11.67
N ALA A 85 -25.34 -3.77 11.50
CA ALA A 85 -26.43 -3.40 12.41
C ALA A 85 -27.58 -4.42 12.43
N LEU A 86 -27.67 -5.28 11.41
CA LEU A 86 -28.65 -6.38 11.34
C LEU A 86 -28.25 -7.58 12.20
N PHE A 87 -27.02 -7.61 12.73
CA PHE A 87 -26.47 -8.72 13.51
C PHE A 87 -26.24 -8.31 14.96
N SER A 88 -26.17 -9.29 15.87
CA SER A 88 -25.87 -8.99 17.27
C SER A 88 -24.46 -8.39 17.41
N GLY A 89 -24.26 -7.52 18.41
CA GLY A 89 -22.96 -6.87 18.65
C GLY A 89 -21.80 -7.84 18.91
N TYR A 90 -22.09 -9.09 19.26
CA TYR A 90 -21.08 -10.15 19.33
C TYR A 90 -20.57 -10.51 17.93
N LEU A 91 -21.48 -10.75 16.97
CA LEU A 91 -21.13 -11.12 15.60
C LEU A 91 -20.31 -10.01 14.90
N SER A 92 -20.66 -8.74 15.08
CA SER A 92 -19.94 -7.62 14.45
C SER A 92 -18.46 -7.54 14.85
N ASN A 93 -18.12 -7.86 16.10
CA ASN A 93 -16.73 -7.92 16.56
C ASN A 93 -15.92 -9.03 15.85
N TYR A 94 -16.56 -10.17 15.53
CA TYR A 94 -15.90 -11.23 14.75
C TYR A 94 -15.67 -10.81 13.30
N PHE A 95 -16.59 -10.07 12.67
CA PHE A 95 -16.39 -9.55 11.32
C PHE A 95 -15.16 -8.64 11.23
N MET A 96 -14.97 -7.76 12.21
CA MET A 96 -13.77 -6.92 12.30
C MET A 96 -12.51 -7.75 12.50
N LEU A 97 -12.52 -8.75 13.38
CA LEU A 97 -11.38 -9.64 13.59
C LEU A 97 -11.01 -10.39 12.30
N LEU A 98 -12.01 -10.91 11.56
CA LEU A 98 -11.80 -11.65 10.31
C LEU A 98 -11.07 -10.84 9.25
N PHE A 99 -11.29 -9.53 9.18
CA PHE A 99 -10.55 -8.64 8.27
C PHE A 99 -9.04 -8.77 8.50
N GLY A 100 -8.61 -8.58 9.75
CA GLY A 100 -7.19 -8.69 10.12
C GLY A 100 -6.66 -10.11 9.92
N VAL A 101 -7.46 -11.13 10.24
CA VAL A 101 -7.09 -12.54 10.06
C VAL A 101 -6.83 -12.86 8.60
N PHE A 102 -7.71 -12.47 7.67
CA PHE A 102 -7.52 -12.72 6.24
C PHE A 102 -6.31 -11.98 5.69
N LEU A 103 -6.02 -10.78 6.20
CA LEU A 103 -4.84 -10.01 5.80
C LEU A 103 -3.54 -10.69 6.27
N VAL A 104 -3.46 -11.08 7.56
CA VAL A 104 -2.33 -11.85 8.11
C VAL A 104 -2.17 -13.17 7.37
N THR A 105 -3.29 -13.86 7.11
CA THR A 105 -3.32 -15.12 6.38
C THR A 105 -2.72 -14.93 4.99
N SER A 106 -3.13 -13.89 4.27
CA SER A 106 -2.62 -13.59 2.92
C SER A 106 -1.11 -13.35 2.92
N PHE A 107 -0.61 -12.59 3.89
CA PHE A 107 0.81 -12.29 4.02
C PHE A 107 1.63 -13.55 4.37
N LEU A 108 1.25 -14.29 5.41
CA LEU A 108 1.97 -15.50 5.83
C LEU A 108 1.84 -16.65 4.82
N PHE A 109 0.68 -16.80 4.19
CA PHE A 109 0.47 -17.79 3.13
C PHE A 109 1.39 -17.55 1.94
N SER A 110 1.66 -16.29 1.61
CA SER A 110 2.60 -15.93 0.54
C SER A 110 4.02 -16.44 0.81
N ILE A 111 4.41 -16.68 2.07
CA ILE A 111 5.71 -17.31 2.40
C ILE A 111 5.72 -18.74 1.89
N GLY A 112 4.65 -19.49 2.12
CA GLY A 112 4.50 -20.86 1.62
C GLY A 112 4.51 -20.93 0.09
N LEU A 113 3.88 -19.96 -0.58
CA LEU A 113 3.84 -19.89 -2.04
C LEU A 113 5.21 -19.61 -2.68
N VAL A 114 6.08 -18.86 -1.98
CA VAL A 114 7.45 -18.59 -2.43
C VAL A 114 8.36 -19.79 -2.19
N LEU A 115 8.19 -20.50 -1.06
CA LEU A 115 9.11 -21.55 -0.62
C LEU A 115 8.78 -22.96 -1.13
N PHE A 116 7.50 -23.29 -1.32
CA PHE A 116 7.08 -24.68 -1.55
C PHE A 116 6.43 -24.88 -2.93
N LYS A 117 6.78 -26.01 -3.56
CA LYS A 117 6.09 -26.56 -4.75
C LYS A 117 5.03 -27.59 -4.40
N GLU A 118 5.24 -28.31 -3.30
CA GLU A 118 4.39 -29.43 -2.88
C GLU A 118 3.05 -28.95 -2.32
N SER A 119 1.94 -29.40 -2.91
CA SER A 119 0.57 -29.03 -2.54
C SER A 119 0.29 -29.20 -1.04
N LYS A 120 0.80 -30.28 -0.42
CA LYS A 120 0.60 -30.57 1.01
C LYS A 120 1.22 -29.48 1.88
N LYS A 121 2.46 -29.05 1.58
CA LYS A 121 3.15 -28.00 2.34
C LYS A 121 2.49 -26.63 2.16
N ILE A 122 2.02 -26.34 0.94
CA ILE A 122 1.26 -25.12 0.65
C ILE A 122 -0.03 -25.09 1.49
N PHE A 123 -0.80 -26.18 1.50
CA PHE A 123 -2.03 -26.26 2.28
C PHE A 123 -1.80 -26.21 3.79
N LEU A 124 -0.74 -26.87 4.29
CA LEU A 124 -0.34 -26.76 5.69
C LEU A 124 0.03 -25.32 6.06
N THR A 125 0.69 -24.58 5.15
CA THR A 125 1.00 -23.16 5.38
C THR A 125 -0.27 -22.32 5.45
N LEU A 126 -1.29 -22.61 4.62
CA LEU A 126 -2.58 -21.90 4.68
C LEU A 126 -3.29 -22.13 6.02
N ILE A 127 -3.38 -23.39 6.47
CA ILE A 127 -3.98 -23.73 7.77
C ILE A 127 -3.23 -23.03 8.89
N PHE A 128 -1.90 -23.15 8.89
CA PHE A 128 -1.05 -22.50 9.88
C PHE A 128 -1.27 -20.98 9.89
N ALA A 129 -1.24 -20.32 8.73
CA ALA A 129 -1.41 -18.89 8.60
C ALA A 129 -2.77 -18.40 9.14
N PHE A 130 -3.85 -19.14 8.85
CA PHE A 130 -5.19 -18.83 9.33
C PHE A 130 -5.33 -19.03 10.85
N SER A 131 -4.90 -20.19 11.36
CA SER A 131 -4.93 -20.49 12.80
C SER A 131 -4.04 -19.52 13.59
N PHE A 132 -2.86 -19.21 13.08
CA PHE A 132 -1.96 -18.23 13.66
C PHE A 132 -2.60 -16.84 13.66
N GLY A 133 -3.15 -16.39 12.53
CA GLY A 133 -3.85 -15.09 12.44
C GLY A 133 -4.99 -14.97 13.45
N LEU A 134 -5.82 -16.01 13.59
CA LEU A 134 -6.90 -16.04 14.58
C LEU A 134 -6.39 -15.91 16.02
N LEU A 135 -5.42 -16.75 16.40
CA LEU A 135 -4.90 -16.77 17.77
C LEU A 135 -4.13 -15.47 18.07
N PHE A 136 -3.22 -15.07 17.18
CA PHE A 136 -2.38 -13.90 17.35
C PHE A 136 -3.22 -12.63 17.53
N LEU A 137 -4.21 -12.41 16.67
CA LEU A 137 -5.03 -11.20 16.73
C LEU A 137 -6.02 -11.20 17.90
N LYS A 138 -6.46 -12.38 18.36
CA LYS A 138 -7.30 -12.52 19.55
C LYS A 138 -6.53 -12.22 20.84
N PHE A 139 -5.29 -12.72 20.97
CA PHE A 139 -4.49 -12.57 22.18
C PHE A 139 -3.66 -11.27 22.20
N PHE A 140 -3.39 -10.66 21.05
CA PHE A 140 -2.69 -9.39 20.94
C PHE A 140 -3.53 -8.35 20.16
N PRO A 141 -4.56 -7.76 20.79
CA PRO A 141 -5.48 -6.83 20.12
C PRO A 141 -4.79 -5.57 19.56
N PHE A 142 -3.70 -5.13 20.18
CA PHE A 142 -2.91 -4.00 19.64
C PHE A 142 -2.26 -4.35 18.29
N SER A 143 -1.85 -5.61 18.09
CA SER A 143 -1.29 -6.08 16.83
C SER A 143 -2.32 -6.11 15.71
N PHE A 144 -3.60 -6.35 16.04
CA PHE A 144 -4.71 -6.23 15.09
C PHE A 144 -4.78 -4.83 14.50
N PHE A 145 -4.67 -3.81 15.34
CA PHE A 145 -4.71 -2.42 14.91
C PHE A 145 -3.56 -2.10 13.95
N ILE A 146 -2.34 -2.51 14.31
CA ILE A 146 -1.16 -2.25 13.50
C ILE A 146 -1.27 -2.95 12.14
N ILE A 147 -1.56 -4.24 12.14
CA ILE A 147 -1.55 -5.04 10.92
C ILE A 147 -2.71 -4.66 10.00
N SER A 148 -3.92 -4.52 10.55
CA SER A 148 -5.11 -4.26 9.73
C SER A 148 -5.07 -2.91 9.04
N ILE A 149 -4.45 -1.90 9.67
CA ILE A 149 -4.40 -0.54 9.14
C ILE A 149 -3.12 -0.30 8.36
N PHE A 150 -1.95 -0.60 8.94
CA PHE A 150 -0.68 -0.19 8.33
C PHE A 150 -0.15 -1.14 7.27
N LEU A 151 -0.45 -2.45 7.33
CA LEU A 151 0.07 -3.39 6.34
C LEU A 151 -0.34 -3.02 4.90
N PRO A 152 -1.62 -2.73 4.58
CA PRO A 152 -2.02 -2.33 3.24
C PRO A 152 -1.86 -0.82 2.97
N THR A 153 -1.48 -0.03 3.98
CA THR A 153 -1.26 1.42 3.84
C THR A 153 0.23 1.73 3.93
N ILE A 154 0.71 2.26 5.05
CA ILE A 154 2.07 2.78 5.23
C ILE A 154 3.15 1.70 5.01
N ILE A 155 2.96 0.48 5.49
CA ILE A 155 3.95 -0.59 5.32
C ILE A 155 4.09 -0.93 3.83
N HIS A 156 2.99 -1.12 3.12
CA HIS A 156 3.05 -1.40 1.69
C HIS A 156 3.60 -0.21 0.89
N VAL A 157 2.99 0.97 1.02
CA VAL A 157 3.35 2.12 0.16
C VAL A 157 4.70 2.73 0.50
N TYR A 158 5.16 2.71 1.76
CA TYR A 158 6.43 3.33 2.16
C TYR A 158 7.52 2.29 2.45
N PHE A 159 7.26 1.33 3.33
CA PHE A 159 8.29 0.38 3.78
C PHE A 159 8.68 -0.63 2.69
N PHE A 160 7.71 -1.23 1.98
CA PHE A 160 8.06 -2.12 0.85
C PHE A 160 8.68 -1.35 -0.31
N THR A 161 8.25 -0.12 -0.60
CA THR A 161 8.94 0.78 -1.56
C THR A 161 10.41 0.97 -1.20
N LEU A 162 10.70 1.27 0.06
CA LEU A 162 12.07 1.41 0.56
C LEU A 162 12.87 0.10 0.38
N LEU A 163 12.28 -1.05 0.73
CA LEU A 163 12.93 -2.36 0.56
C LEU A 163 13.23 -2.67 -0.92
N PHE A 164 12.33 -2.35 -1.84
CA PHE A 164 12.59 -2.50 -3.28
C PHE A 164 13.72 -1.60 -3.78
N MET A 165 13.81 -0.38 -3.26
CA MET A 165 14.90 0.53 -3.59
C MET A 165 16.24 0.02 -3.05
N ILE A 166 16.26 -0.50 -1.82
CA ILE A 166 17.45 -1.14 -1.22
C ILE A 166 17.87 -2.34 -2.08
N LEU A 167 16.93 -3.23 -2.42
CA LEU A 167 17.21 -4.39 -3.26
C LEU A 167 17.78 -4.00 -4.64
N GLY A 168 17.22 -2.96 -5.27
CA GLY A 168 17.73 -2.44 -6.54
C GLY A 168 19.17 -1.91 -6.41
N THR A 169 19.46 -1.24 -5.30
CA THR A 169 20.79 -0.68 -5.01
C THR A 169 21.83 -1.77 -4.76
N LEU A 170 21.47 -2.83 -4.01
CA LEU A 170 22.35 -3.96 -3.76
C LEU A 170 22.79 -4.67 -5.05
N LYS A 171 21.92 -4.70 -6.07
CA LYS A 171 22.22 -5.31 -7.37
C LYS A 171 23.02 -4.39 -8.32
N GLY A 172 22.78 -3.09 -8.27
CA GLY A 172 23.35 -2.12 -9.22
C GLY A 172 24.57 -1.33 -8.73
N ARG A 173 24.80 -1.25 -7.41
CA ARG A 173 25.90 -0.54 -6.73
C ARG A 173 26.16 0.89 -7.25
N SER A 174 25.13 1.73 -7.41
CA SER A 174 25.30 3.14 -7.78
C SER A 174 25.27 4.07 -6.56
N VAL A 175 26.11 5.12 -6.58
CA VAL A 175 26.14 6.15 -5.54
C VAL A 175 24.81 6.91 -5.49
N TYR A 176 24.19 7.18 -6.66
CA TYR A 176 22.93 7.92 -6.71
C TYR A 176 21.79 7.13 -6.06
N SER A 177 21.72 5.81 -6.23
CA SER A 177 20.68 5.00 -5.60
C SER A 177 20.83 4.92 -4.07
N VAL A 178 22.07 4.92 -3.55
CA VAL A 178 22.34 5.08 -2.11
C VAL A 178 21.84 6.44 -1.61
N ILE A 179 22.16 7.53 -2.31
CA ILE A 179 21.69 8.88 -1.97
C ILE A 179 20.15 8.91 -1.94
N THR A 180 19.49 8.35 -2.95
CA THR A 180 18.02 8.29 -3.03
C THR A 180 17.41 7.57 -1.82
N ILE A 181 18.00 6.45 -1.39
CA ILE A 181 17.56 5.71 -0.19
C ILE A 181 17.73 6.55 1.07
N VAL A 182 18.89 7.19 1.25
CA VAL A 182 19.17 8.02 2.42
C VAL A 182 18.19 9.18 2.48
N ILE A 183 17.96 9.88 1.35
CA ILE A 183 16.96 10.96 1.30
C ILE A 183 15.60 10.41 1.71
N LEU A 184 15.14 9.29 1.13
CA LEU A 184 13.84 8.70 1.45
C LEU A 184 13.69 8.44 2.95
N ILE A 185 14.69 7.80 3.59
CA ILE A 185 14.70 7.50 5.03
C ILE A 185 14.64 8.77 5.89
N LEU A 186 15.24 9.87 5.45
CA LEU A 186 15.26 11.14 6.19
C LEU A 186 13.96 11.94 6.07
N ILE A 187 13.09 11.66 5.09
CA ILE A 187 11.84 12.41 4.88
C ILE A 187 10.92 12.44 6.12
N PRO A 188 10.61 11.32 6.80
CA PRO A 188 9.77 11.35 7.99
C PRO A 188 10.36 12.21 9.12
N LEU A 189 11.68 12.17 9.30
CA LEU A 189 12.38 13.01 10.27
C LEU A 189 12.29 14.48 9.90
N PHE A 190 12.53 14.80 8.63
CA PHE A 190 12.39 16.16 8.11
C PHE A 190 10.98 16.70 8.35
N ILE A 191 9.94 15.95 8.00
CA ILE A 191 8.54 16.36 8.21
C ILE A 191 8.23 16.55 9.71
N SER A 192 8.71 15.64 10.56
CA SER A 192 8.48 15.70 12.01
C SER A 192 9.10 16.95 12.65
N TYR A 193 10.32 17.32 12.27
CA TYR A 193 11.04 18.47 12.84
C TYR A 193 10.82 19.77 12.09
N ASN A 194 10.13 19.78 10.94
CA ASN A 194 9.86 21.01 10.21
C ASN A 194 8.99 21.96 11.06
N PRO A 195 9.47 23.18 11.37
CA PRO A 195 8.70 24.16 12.14
C PRO A 195 7.74 24.96 11.25
N PHE A 196 7.93 24.95 9.94
CA PHE A 196 7.12 25.70 8.99
C PHE A 196 5.90 24.89 8.53
N GLN A 197 4.75 25.54 8.53
CA GLN A 197 3.52 25.01 7.97
C GLN A 197 3.16 25.81 6.71
N PHE A 198 3.65 25.36 5.56
CA PHE A 198 3.33 25.95 4.25
C PHE A 198 1.99 25.45 3.69
N VAL A 199 1.11 24.94 4.56
CA VAL A 199 -0.11 24.25 4.17
C VAL A 199 -1.17 25.26 3.79
N PHE A 200 -1.68 25.13 2.56
CA PHE A 200 -2.86 25.88 2.14
C PHE A 200 -4.11 25.39 2.87
N HIS A 201 -5.10 26.27 2.99
CA HIS A 201 -6.35 25.94 3.66
C HIS A 201 -7.05 24.78 2.95
N THR A 202 -7.25 23.67 3.66
CA THR A 202 -7.98 22.50 3.18
C THR A 202 -9.44 22.85 2.89
N SER A 203 -9.92 22.59 1.67
CA SER A 203 -11.31 22.86 1.30
C SER A 203 -12.31 22.01 2.11
N GLU A 204 -13.53 22.51 2.30
CA GLU A 204 -14.60 21.77 3.02
C GLU A 204 -14.94 20.44 2.32
N LEU A 205 -14.98 20.42 0.98
CA LEU A 205 -15.19 19.20 0.20
C LEU A 205 -14.16 18.11 0.56
N VAL A 206 -12.89 18.48 0.70
CA VAL A 206 -11.82 17.54 1.06
C VAL A 206 -12.01 17.04 2.49
N LYS A 207 -12.39 17.92 3.43
CA LYS A 207 -12.66 17.51 4.82
C LYS A 207 -13.78 16.48 4.88
N ASP A 208 -14.88 16.72 4.17
CA ASP A 208 -16.03 15.79 4.09
C ASP A 208 -15.60 14.42 3.55
N ILE A 209 -14.82 14.39 2.46
CA ILE A 209 -14.30 13.14 1.89
C ILE A 209 -13.50 12.35 2.93
N PHE A 210 -12.62 13.00 3.71
CA PHE A 210 -11.83 12.34 4.75
C PHE A 210 -12.68 11.77 5.88
N LEU A 211 -13.75 12.47 6.24
CA LEU A 211 -14.68 12.05 7.29
C LEU A 211 -15.54 10.86 6.84
N GLU A 212 -15.92 10.79 5.56
CA GLU A 212 -16.81 9.75 5.02
C GLU A 212 -16.12 8.47 4.54
N THR A 213 -14.88 8.56 4.05
CA THR A 213 -14.14 7.42 3.47
C THR A 213 -13.35 6.61 4.49
N GLY A 214 -13.21 7.13 5.71
CA GLY A 214 -12.44 6.49 6.78
C GLY A 214 -10.92 6.71 6.70
N PHE A 215 -10.43 7.56 5.78
CA PHE A 215 -9.00 7.87 5.68
C PHE A 215 -8.41 8.49 6.95
N LYS A 216 -9.22 9.23 7.72
CA LYS A 216 -8.81 9.72 9.04
C LYS A 216 -8.31 8.62 9.98
N ASN A 217 -8.77 7.37 9.79
CA ASN A 217 -8.39 6.27 10.66
C ASN A 217 -6.88 5.99 10.59
N VAL A 218 -6.26 6.09 9.42
CA VAL A 218 -4.80 5.90 9.29
C VAL A 218 -4.05 6.97 10.09
N ILE A 219 -4.52 8.22 10.00
CA ILE A 219 -3.93 9.38 10.68
C ILE A 219 -4.06 9.23 12.20
N VAL A 220 -5.28 8.96 12.68
CA VAL A 220 -5.56 8.76 14.11
C VAL A 220 -4.74 7.60 14.66
N SER A 221 -4.64 6.52 13.89
CA SER A 221 -3.86 5.34 14.28
C SER A 221 -2.38 5.63 14.40
N LEU A 222 -1.82 6.38 13.44
CA LEU A 222 -0.42 6.75 13.49
C LEU A 222 -0.15 7.71 14.66
N ASN A 223 -1.06 8.66 14.92
CA ASN A 223 -0.94 9.56 16.06
C ASN A 223 -0.97 8.82 17.40
N GLN A 224 -1.88 7.85 17.55
CA GLN A 224 -1.97 7.05 18.77
C GLN A 224 -0.67 6.28 19.04
N ILE A 225 0.01 5.78 17.99
CA ILE A 225 1.30 5.10 18.15
C ILE A 225 2.42 6.08 18.51
N LEU A 226 2.48 7.23 17.83
CA LEU A 226 3.60 8.17 17.98
C LEU A 226 3.52 8.98 19.28
N ASN A 227 2.32 9.40 19.68
CA ASN A 227 2.13 10.34 20.79
C ASN A 227 1.40 9.73 21.98
N ASN A 228 0.95 8.46 21.88
CA ASN A 228 0.16 7.77 22.90
C ASN A 228 -1.12 8.53 23.32
N ILE A 229 -1.66 9.37 22.42
CA ILE A 229 -2.86 10.17 22.64
C ILE A 229 -3.91 9.76 21.61
N SER A 230 -5.07 9.32 22.10
CA SER A 230 -6.27 9.18 21.27
C SER A 230 -6.83 10.56 20.96
N ILE A 231 -7.05 10.84 19.68
CA ILE A 231 -7.65 12.09 19.24
C ILE A 231 -9.16 12.00 19.47
N SER A 232 -9.67 12.75 20.45
CA SER A 232 -11.12 12.85 20.70
C SER A 232 -11.86 13.65 19.61
N TYR A 233 -11.17 14.62 19.00
CA TYR A 233 -11.68 15.45 17.92
C TYR A 233 -10.67 15.60 16.78
N PHE A 234 -11.05 15.22 15.56
CA PHE A 234 -10.18 15.28 14.39
C PHE A 234 -10.15 16.70 13.82
N ASP A 235 -9.13 17.48 14.19
CA ASP A 235 -8.89 18.82 13.67
C ASP A 235 -7.88 18.80 12.51
N PHE A 236 -8.33 19.22 11.32
CA PHE A 236 -7.50 19.31 10.11
C PHE A 236 -6.37 20.35 10.23
N ASN A 237 -6.49 21.31 11.14
CA ASN A 237 -5.50 22.37 11.36
C ASN A 237 -4.47 22.01 12.44
N ALA A 238 -4.69 20.92 13.19
CA ALA A 238 -3.76 20.51 14.22
C ALA A 238 -2.39 20.15 13.61
N VAL A 239 -1.32 20.71 14.18
CA VAL A 239 0.06 20.56 13.67
C VAL A 239 0.45 19.10 13.47
N VAL A 240 0.07 18.24 14.43
CA VAL A 240 0.37 16.81 14.38
C VAL A 240 -0.36 16.08 13.25
N ILE A 241 -1.62 16.45 13.00
CA ILE A 241 -2.46 15.89 11.92
C ILE A 241 -1.87 16.27 10.57
N ILE A 242 -1.51 17.54 10.41
CA ILE A 242 -0.86 18.06 9.20
C ILE A 242 0.44 17.30 8.91
N LYS A 243 1.32 17.11 9.91
CA LYS A 243 2.59 16.40 9.75
C LYS A 243 2.40 14.95 9.35
N ILE A 244 1.49 14.24 10.01
CA ILE A 244 1.15 12.85 9.67
C ILE A 244 0.57 12.78 8.26
N GLN A 245 -0.36 13.65 7.91
CA GLN A 245 -0.97 13.65 6.58
C GLN A 245 0.03 14.02 5.49
N THR A 246 0.97 14.94 5.76
CA THR A 246 2.08 15.28 4.85
C THR A 246 2.93 14.04 4.55
N PHE A 247 3.24 13.23 5.57
CA PHE A 247 3.97 11.98 5.41
C PHE A 247 3.18 10.94 4.60
N ILE A 248 1.88 10.78 4.88
CA ILE A 248 1.01 9.85 4.15
C ILE A 248 0.91 10.27 2.68
N ALA A 249 0.63 11.55 2.40
CA ALA A 249 0.53 12.10 1.06
C ALA A 249 1.84 11.93 0.27
N PHE A 250 2.98 12.25 0.90
CA PHE A 250 4.30 11.99 0.33
C PHE A 250 4.47 10.52 -0.04
N SER A 251 4.16 9.61 0.90
CA SER A 251 4.39 8.17 0.73
C SER A 251 3.59 7.60 -0.43
N TYR A 252 2.30 7.92 -0.52
CA TYR A 252 1.44 7.48 -1.62
C TYR A 252 1.86 8.07 -2.96
N THR A 253 2.12 9.38 -3.00
CA THR A 253 2.54 10.06 -4.25
C THR A 253 3.84 9.47 -4.77
N TYR A 254 4.86 9.38 -3.91
CA TYR A 254 6.17 8.87 -4.32
C TYR A 254 6.11 7.38 -4.67
N HIS A 255 5.35 6.56 -3.96
CA HIS A 255 5.18 5.14 -4.28
C HIS A 255 4.70 4.94 -5.73
N TYR A 256 3.64 5.64 -6.14
CA TYR A 256 3.11 5.53 -7.50
C TYR A 256 4.08 6.12 -8.54
N LEU A 257 4.68 7.28 -8.28
CA LEU A 257 5.66 7.89 -9.20
C LEU A 257 6.92 7.03 -9.34
N ASN A 258 7.38 6.40 -8.25
CA ASN A 258 8.50 5.47 -8.25
C ASN A 258 8.20 4.27 -9.16
N TRP A 259 6.99 3.71 -9.09
CA TRP A 259 6.54 2.66 -10.00
C TRP A 259 6.58 3.12 -11.47
N PHE A 260 5.95 4.26 -11.79
CA PHE A 260 5.89 4.76 -13.16
C PHE A 260 7.26 5.13 -13.73
N SER A 261 8.21 5.57 -12.90
CA SER A 261 9.57 5.88 -13.34
C SER A 261 10.37 4.66 -13.81
N LYS A 262 9.97 3.44 -13.40
CA LYS A 262 10.72 2.20 -13.62
C LYS A 262 10.38 1.48 -14.92
N THR A 263 9.63 2.08 -15.85
CA THR A 263 9.35 1.48 -17.18
C THR A 263 10.62 0.98 -17.87
N SER A 264 11.72 1.72 -17.78
CA SER A 264 12.95 1.33 -18.47
C SER A 264 13.84 0.31 -17.75
N ILE A 265 13.62 0.06 -16.45
CA ILE A 265 14.33 -0.95 -15.64
C ILE A 265 13.50 -2.23 -15.53
N ILE A 266 12.24 -2.09 -15.13
CA ILE A 266 11.30 -3.20 -14.89
C ILE A 266 10.60 -3.63 -16.19
N GLY A 267 10.37 -2.70 -17.12
CA GLY A 267 9.81 -3.02 -18.42
C GLY A 267 8.35 -3.46 -18.40
N TRP A 268 7.55 -2.96 -17.44
CA TRP A 268 6.14 -3.38 -17.30
C TRP A 268 5.29 -3.06 -18.55
N ASP A 269 5.73 -2.10 -19.36
CA ASP A 269 5.12 -1.69 -20.63
C ASP A 269 5.59 -2.51 -21.84
N ARG A 270 6.77 -3.15 -21.78
CA ARG A 270 7.45 -3.71 -22.97
C ARG A 270 6.76 -4.91 -23.60
N ASN A 271 6.07 -5.72 -22.79
CA ASN A 271 5.42 -6.94 -23.25
C ASN A 271 3.89 -6.81 -23.27
N MET A 272 3.36 -5.59 -23.24
CA MET A 272 1.93 -5.35 -23.19
C MET A 272 1.34 -5.16 -24.59
N PRO A 273 0.37 -5.99 -25.04
CA PRO A 273 -0.30 -5.76 -26.31
C PRO A 273 -1.07 -4.44 -26.27
N ARG A 274 -1.19 -3.76 -27.41
CA ARG A 274 -1.91 -2.47 -27.51
C ARG A 274 -3.35 -2.56 -27.00
N SER A 275 -4.03 -3.67 -27.22
CA SER A 275 -5.39 -3.92 -26.71
C SER A 275 -5.47 -3.87 -25.18
N TYR A 276 -4.44 -4.37 -24.49
CA TYR A 276 -4.37 -4.33 -23.03
C TYR A 276 -4.10 -2.91 -22.52
N LEU A 277 -3.24 -2.14 -23.20
CA LEU A 277 -3.02 -0.73 -22.85
C LEU A 277 -4.30 0.10 -22.99
N VAL A 278 -5.06 -0.13 -24.07
CA VAL A 278 -6.38 0.52 -24.27
C VAL A 278 -7.35 0.11 -23.17
N CYS A 279 -7.39 -1.18 -22.80
CA CYS A 279 -8.22 -1.66 -21.69
C CYS A 279 -7.85 -0.98 -20.36
N ILE A 280 -6.55 -0.90 -20.02
CA ILE A 280 -6.08 -0.17 -18.83
C ILE A 280 -6.52 1.28 -18.87
N LEU A 281 -6.36 1.96 -20.00
CA LEU A 281 -6.73 3.37 -20.14
C LEU A 281 -8.24 3.58 -19.92
N ILE A 282 -9.08 2.71 -20.50
CA ILE A 282 -10.54 2.77 -20.32
C ILE A 282 -10.91 2.52 -18.86
N LEU A 283 -10.36 1.48 -18.23
CA LEU A 283 -10.62 1.16 -16.83
C LEU A 283 -10.13 2.27 -15.89
N TRP A 284 -8.99 2.89 -16.20
CA TRP A 284 -8.47 4.03 -15.46
C TRP A 284 -9.38 5.25 -15.59
N LEU A 285 -9.80 5.62 -16.80
CA LEU A 285 -10.73 6.73 -17.01
C LEU A 285 -12.06 6.48 -16.29
N ALA A 286 -12.59 5.26 -16.34
CA ALA A 286 -13.79 4.88 -15.59
C ALA A 286 -13.58 4.98 -14.07
N SER A 287 -12.42 4.57 -13.57
CA SER A 287 -12.05 4.68 -12.16
C SER A 287 -12.01 6.14 -11.70
N VAL A 288 -11.36 7.02 -12.47
CA VAL A 288 -11.30 8.46 -12.20
C VAL A 288 -12.70 9.09 -12.25
N ALA A 289 -13.53 8.71 -13.23
CA ALA A 289 -14.90 9.19 -13.34
C ALA A 289 -15.75 8.82 -12.10
N LEU A 290 -15.56 7.63 -11.52
CA LEU A 290 -16.24 7.25 -10.28
C LEU A 290 -15.83 8.14 -9.11
N TYR A 291 -14.55 8.47 -8.96
CA TYR A 291 -14.09 9.40 -7.92
C TYR A 291 -14.61 10.82 -8.10
N ILE A 292 -14.72 11.29 -9.35
CA ILE A 292 -15.31 12.60 -9.68
C ILE A 292 -16.80 12.61 -9.34
N TYR A 293 -17.53 11.55 -9.68
CA TYR A 293 -18.96 11.43 -9.37
C TYR A 293 -19.23 11.38 -7.86
N SER A 294 -18.50 10.53 -7.15
CA SER A 294 -18.55 10.45 -5.70
C SER A 294 -17.31 9.74 -5.19
N TYR A 295 -16.48 10.47 -4.44
CA TYR A 295 -15.23 9.91 -3.92
C TYR A 295 -15.48 8.64 -3.09
N LYS A 296 -16.54 8.67 -2.27
CA LYS A 296 -17.03 7.54 -1.48
C LYS A 296 -17.35 6.30 -2.33
N ILE A 297 -18.06 6.48 -3.44
CA ILE A 297 -18.36 5.38 -4.37
C ILE A 297 -17.09 4.88 -5.05
N GLY A 298 -16.22 5.78 -5.48
CA GLY A 298 -14.90 5.43 -6.03
C GLY A 298 -14.11 4.55 -5.07
N VAL A 299 -14.03 4.91 -3.78
CA VAL A 299 -13.38 4.09 -2.75
C VAL A 299 -14.05 2.72 -2.64
N MET A 300 -15.37 2.64 -2.52
CA MET A 300 -16.07 1.36 -2.38
C MET A 300 -15.83 0.41 -3.57
N VAL A 301 -15.98 0.91 -4.79
CA VAL A 301 -15.88 0.10 -6.01
C VAL A 301 -14.44 -0.35 -6.25
N LEU A 302 -13.47 0.56 -6.05
CA LEU A 302 -12.07 0.28 -6.31
C LEU A 302 -11.32 -0.29 -5.11
N TYR A 303 -11.97 -0.45 -3.96
CA TYR A 303 -11.37 -1.09 -2.79
C TYR A 303 -10.86 -2.50 -3.11
N PHE A 304 -11.62 -3.27 -3.92
CA PHE A 304 -11.18 -4.58 -4.36
C PHE A 304 -9.88 -4.51 -5.16
N LEU A 305 -9.80 -3.62 -6.13
CA LEU A 305 -8.60 -3.43 -6.95
C LEU A 305 -7.41 -2.96 -6.08
N SER A 306 -7.69 -2.07 -5.13
CA SER A 306 -6.72 -1.60 -4.15
C SER A 306 -6.25 -2.70 -3.19
N MET A 307 -7.09 -3.64 -2.79
CA MET A 307 -6.65 -4.74 -1.93
C MET A 307 -5.98 -5.86 -2.73
N LEU A 308 -6.46 -6.10 -3.94
CA LEU A 308 -5.96 -7.15 -4.81
C LEU A 308 -4.49 -6.93 -5.16
N HIS A 309 -4.10 -5.71 -5.59
CA HIS A 309 -2.68 -5.45 -5.95
C HIS A 309 -1.76 -5.68 -4.74
N VAL A 310 -2.09 -5.12 -3.57
CA VAL A 310 -1.33 -5.33 -2.32
C VAL A 310 -1.14 -6.81 -2.02
N ILE A 311 -2.24 -7.58 -2.03
CA ILE A 311 -2.23 -8.98 -1.60
C ILE A 311 -1.44 -9.87 -2.57
N ILE A 312 -1.59 -9.66 -3.88
CA ILE A 312 -0.89 -10.49 -4.87
C ILE A 312 0.58 -10.06 -5.06
N GLU A 313 0.98 -8.91 -4.52
CA GLU A 313 2.38 -8.45 -4.45
C GLU A 313 3.13 -9.06 -3.25
N PHE A 314 2.44 -9.57 -2.21
CA PHE A 314 3.08 -10.15 -1.03
C PHE A 314 4.17 -11.20 -1.31
N PRO A 315 4.05 -12.12 -2.28
CA PRO A 315 5.14 -13.02 -2.64
C PRO A 315 6.43 -12.29 -3.04
N LEU A 316 6.31 -11.21 -3.82
CA LEU A 316 7.43 -10.37 -4.23
C LEU A 316 8.03 -9.60 -3.04
N ASN A 317 7.18 -9.11 -2.13
CA ASN A 317 7.60 -8.46 -0.89
C ASN A 317 8.42 -9.41 -0.01
N ILE A 318 8.00 -10.67 0.11
CA ILE A 318 8.71 -11.71 0.87
C ILE A 318 10.06 -12.03 0.26
N ILE A 319 10.13 -12.17 -1.07
CA ILE A 319 11.41 -12.35 -1.75
C ILE A 319 12.32 -11.16 -1.44
N SER A 320 11.82 -9.94 -1.51
CA SER A 320 12.62 -8.74 -1.27
C SER A 320 13.17 -8.68 0.15
N ILE A 321 12.36 -9.02 1.16
CA ILE A 321 12.81 -9.19 2.55
C ILE A 321 13.91 -10.26 2.62
N ARG A 322 13.69 -11.42 2.00
CA ARG A 322 14.66 -12.53 2.01
C ARG A 322 16.01 -12.12 1.42
N GLU A 323 16.00 -11.47 0.26
CA GLU A 323 17.21 -11.04 -0.44
C GLU A 323 17.96 -9.93 0.32
N VAL A 324 17.24 -8.97 0.92
CA VAL A 324 17.87 -7.85 1.65
C VAL A 324 18.48 -8.29 2.98
N PHE A 325 17.79 -9.15 3.75
CA PHE A 325 18.21 -9.46 5.13
C PHE A 325 18.93 -10.80 5.29
N PHE A 326 18.67 -11.80 4.43
CA PHE A 326 19.13 -13.18 4.67
C PHE A 326 20.14 -13.70 3.63
N LEU A 327 20.17 -13.17 2.41
CA LEU A 327 21.01 -13.70 1.32
C LEU A 327 22.17 -12.77 0.94
N ARG A 328 22.97 -12.36 1.93
CA ARG A 328 24.21 -11.59 1.72
C ARG A 328 25.39 -12.43 1.15
N LYS A 329 25.17 -13.68 0.72
CA LYS A 329 26.23 -14.67 0.42
C LYS A 329 26.15 -15.37 -0.96
N ALA A 330 25.53 -14.74 -1.96
CA ALA A 330 25.47 -15.29 -3.33
C ALA A 330 26.07 -14.36 -4.40
N PHE A 331 26.90 -13.38 -4.01
CA PHE A 331 27.54 -12.43 -4.93
C PHE A 331 29.04 -12.25 -4.66
N ASP A 332 29.69 -13.29 -4.14
CA ASP A 332 31.13 -13.51 -4.27
C ASP A 332 31.36 -14.69 -5.23
#